data_AF-A0A3N7CSC5-F1
#
_entry.id   AF-A0A3N7CSC5-F1
#
_cell.length_a   1.000
_cell.length_b   1.000
_cell.length_c   1.000
_cell.angle_alpha   90.00
_cell.angle_beta   90.00
_cell.angle_gamma   90.00
#
_symmetry.space_group_name_H-M   'P 1'
#
loop_
_entity.id
_entity.type
_entity.pdbx_description
1 polymer ?
#
loop_
_entity_poly.entity_id
_entity_poly.type
_entity_poly.pdbx_seq_one_letter_code
_entity_poly.pdbx_strand_id
1 'polypeptide(L)'
;MSKLTTFLAGCTTTATALIALSLLTGAKAPTPKFDEIDVGRINVREPDGTLRLVISNRAQFPGAPFKGVEVPRPERREFAGMIFVNDEGTENGGLIQKGSIAADGKPNAGLSLTFDRFRQDQVIQLLHSEQGGRHTSSLAINDEVDGLQQDVFVRGERLKEIGKLEPEARRAAMKEMREAGQLSANRVRLGTTHDKASALTLSDAQGKPRMLLMVSADGQPSIRMLDEKGQVAKTIDLKSN
;
A
#
# COMPACT_ATOMS: atom_id res chain seq x y z
N MET A 1 -51.56 33.01 -45.66
CA MET A 1 -50.93 33.25 -44.33
C MET A 1 -49.98 34.43 -44.47
N SER A 2 -50.00 35.41 -43.56
CA SER A 2 -49.18 36.62 -43.71
C SER A 2 -47.71 36.33 -43.35
N LYS A 3 -46.75 37.05 -43.95
CA LYS A 3 -45.31 36.90 -43.65
C LYS A 3 -45.02 37.03 -42.13
N LEU A 4 -45.85 37.80 -41.42
CA LEU A 4 -45.78 37.96 -39.96
C LEU A 4 -46.13 36.68 -39.21
N THR A 5 -47.14 35.92 -39.66
CA THR A 5 -47.50 34.63 -39.05
C THR A 5 -46.39 33.57 -39.20
N THR A 6 -45.71 33.55 -40.35
CA THR A 6 -44.57 32.63 -40.57
C THR A 6 -43.35 33.04 -39.74
N PHE A 7 -43.06 34.34 -39.62
CA PHE A 7 -41.97 34.85 -38.78
C PHE A 7 -42.19 34.54 -37.30
N LEU A 8 -43.39 34.81 -36.77
CA LEU A 8 -43.76 34.52 -35.38
C LEU A 8 -43.74 33.01 -35.08
N ALA A 9 -44.19 32.18 -36.02
CA ALA A 9 -44.10 30.72 -35.90
C ALA A 9 -42.63 30.25 -35.80
N GLY A 10 -41.75 30.78 -36.67
CA GLY A 10 -40.31 30.48 -36.61
C GLY A 10 -39.66 30.88 -35.28
N CYS A 11 -39.92 32.10 -34.80
CA CYS A 11 -39.43 32.56 -33.50
C CYS A 11 -39.91 31.67 -32.35
N THR A 12 -41.17 31.23 -32.39
CA THR A 12 -41.75 30.36 -31.35
C THR A 12 -41.11 28.97 -31.35
N THR A 13 -40.85 28.40 -32.53
CA THR A 13 -40.13 27.13 -32.67
C THR A 13 -38.70 27.23 -32.15
N THR A 14 -37.96 28.29 -32.49
CA THR A 14 -36.58 28.49 -32.03
C THR A 14 -36.52 28.71 -30.51
N ALA A 15 -37.41 29.53 -29.95
CA ALA A 15 -37.46 29.76 -28.50
C ALA A 15 -37.79 28.45 -27.74
N THR A 16 -38.74 27.67 -28.24
CA THR A 16 -39.08 26.36 -27.66
C THR A 16 -37.91 25.39 -27.73
N ALA A 17 -37.19 25.35 -28.86
CA ALA A 17 -36.01 24.50 -29.02
C ALA A 17 -34.86 24.89 -28.08
N LEU A 18 -34.62 26.19 -27.89
CA LEU A 18 -33.61 26.69 -26.95
C LEU A 18 -33.96 26.40 -25.49
N ILE A 19 -35.24 26.56 -25.12
CA ILE A 19 -35.72 26.19 -23.78
C ILE A 19 -35.58 24.68 -23.56
N ALA A 20 -36.01 23.86 -24.51
CA ALA A 20 -35.85 22.41 -24.43
C ALA A 20 -34.38 22.00 -24.30
N LEU A 21 -33.48 22.60 -25.08
CA LEU A 21 -32.05 22.33 -25.00
C LEU A 21 -31.48 22.76 -23.64
N SER A 22 -31.87 23.91 -23.10
CA SER A 22 -31.44 24.36 -21.77
C SER A 22 -31.94 23.47 -20.63
N LEU A 23 -33.16 22.95 -20.73
CA LEU A 23 -33.72 22.01 -19.73
C LEU A 23 -33.04 20.64 -19.81
N LEU A 24 -32.70 20.17 -21.01
CA LEU A 24 -32.02 18.90 -21.23
C LEU A 24 -30.53 18.94 -20.85
N THR A 25 -29.88 20.10 -20.92
CA THR A 25 -28.43 20.25 -20.66
C THR A 25 -28.10 20.90 -19.31
N GLY A 26 -29.04 21.64 -18.71
CA GLY A 26 -28.83 22.35 -17.44
C GLY A 26 -29.24 21.57 -16.20
N ALA A 27 -30.00 20.48 -16.33
CA ALA A 27 -30.44 19.69 -15.18
C ALA A 27 -29.30 18.78 -14.69
N LYS A 28 -28.72 19.10 -13.51
CA LYS A 28 -27.81 18.19 -12.82
C LYS A 28 -28.63 17.01 -12.28
N ALA A 29 -28.34 15.80 -12.75
CA ALA A 29 -28.94 14.59 -12.17
C ALA A 29 -28.68 14.56 -10.66
N PRO A 30 -29.67 14.18 -9.83
CA PRO A 30 -29.45 14.03 -8.40
C PRO A 30 -28.38 12.96 -8.16
N THR A 31 -27.60 13.13 -7.09
CA THR A 31 -26.63 12.11 -6.69
C THR A 31 -27.36 10.79 -6.42
N PRO A 32 -26.97 9.67 -7.07
CA PRO A 32 -27.58 8.38 -6.82
C PRO A 32 -27.42 8.00 -5.35
N LYS A 33 -28.47 7.43 -4.76
CA LYS A 33 -28.43 6.84 -3.42
C LYS A 33 -28.68 5.35 -3.56
N PHE A 34 -27.87 4.57 -2.89
CA PHE A 34 -27.98 3.12 -2.85
C PHE A 34 -28.01 2.70 -1.38
N ASP A 35 -28.86 1.73 -1.04
CA ASP A 35 -28.80 1.08 0.26
C ASP A 35 -27.64 0.06 0.29
N GLU A 36 -27.42 -0.66 -0.82
CA GLU A 36 -26.35 -1.63 -1.01
C GLU A 36 -25.81 -1.58 -2.45
N ILE A 37 -24.52 -1.88 -2.63
CA ILE A 37 -23.87 -2.00 -3.93
C ILE A 37 -23.11 -3.33 -3.99
N ASP A 38 -23.59 -4.28 -4.80
CA ASP A 38 -22.86 -5.50 -5.14
C ASP A 38 -22.10 -5.29 -6.46
N VAL A 39 -20.77 -5.22 -6.37
CA VAL A 39 -19.90 -4.88 -7.50
C VAL A 39 -18.52 -5.51 -7.34
N GLY A 40 -17.87 -5.82 -8.46
CA GLY A 40 -16.52 -6.39 -8.42
C GLY A 40 -15.39 -5.36 -8.21
N ARG A 41 -15.56 -4.13 -8.72
CA ARG A 41 -14.57 -3.05 -8.61
C ARG A 41 -15.22 -1.67 -8.64
N ILE A 42 -14.73 -0.77 -7.78
CA ILE A 42 -15.03 0.67 -7.76
C ILE A 42 -13.72 1.41 -8.04
N ASN A 43 -13.75 2.34 -8.99
CA ASN A 43 -12.67 3.31 -9.21
C ASN A 43 -13.18 4.69 -8.81
N VAL A 44 -12.48 5.37 -7.89
CA VAL A 44 -12.71 6.79 -7.58
C VAL A 44 -11.73 7.61 -8.40
N ARG A 45 -12.24 8.62 -9.09
CA ARG A 45 -11.47 9.48 -9.99
C ARG A 45 -11.77 10.95 -9.73
N GLU A 46 -10.77 11.79 -9.98
CA GLU A 46 -10.94 13.24 -10.07
C GLU A 46 -11.78 13.62 -11.31
N PRO A 47 -12.27 14.88 -11.40
CA PRO A 47 -13.03 15.36 -12.57
C PRO A 47 -12.30 15.24 -13.91
N ASP A 48 -10.96 15.27 -13.89
CA ASP A 48 -10.11 15.11 -15.08
C ASP A 48 -9.86 13.64 -15.45
N GLY A 49 -10.36 12.69 -14.65
CA GLY A 49 -10.20 11.25 -14.85
C GLY A 49 -9.04 10.62 -14.07
N THR A 50 -8.21 11.41 -13.38
CA THR A 50 -7.08 10.92 -12.57
C THR A 50 -7.57 9.95 -11.50
N LEU A 51 -6.93 8.78 -11.39
CA LEU A 51 -7.31 7.75 -10.42
C LEU A 51 -6.89 8.13 -8.99
N ARG A 52 -7.77 7.90 -8.00
CA ARG A 52 -7.54 8.24 -6.58
C ARG A 52 -7.63 7.04 -5.64
N LEU A 53 -8.53 6.13 -5.95
CA LEU A 53 -8.77 4.94 -5.15
C LEU A 53 -9.30 3.83 -6.04
N VAL A 54 -8.82 2.61 -5.81
CA VAL A 54 -9.43 1.40 -6.32
C VAL A 54 -9.92 0.59 -5.13
N ILE A 55 -11.17 0.14 -5.15
CA ILE A 55 -11.69 -0.92 -4.26
C ILE A 55 -12.04 -2.09 -5.18
N SER A 56 -11.48 -3.27 -4.95
CA SER A 56 -11.67 -4.39 -5.88
C SER A 56 -11.63 -5.75 -5.20
N ASN A 57 -12.41 -6.67 -5.76
CA ASN A 57 -12.26 -8.10 -5.53
C ASN A 57 -10.93 -8.63 -6.07
N ARG A 58 -10.68 -9.92 -5.85
CA ARG A 58 -9.45 -10.60 -6.27
C ARG A 58 -9.29 -10.76 -7.78
N ALA A 59 -10.39 -10.92 -8.52
CA ALA A 59 -10.36 -11.15 -9.97
C ALA A 59 -10.06 -9.87 -10.77
N GLN A 60 -10.41 -8.71 -10.22
CA GLN A 60 -10.26 -7.40 -10.84
C GLN A 60 -9.24 -6.50 -10.12
N PHE A 61 -8.40 -7.09 -9.27
CA PHE A 61 -7.37 -6.37 -8.53
C PHE A 61 -6.40 -5.68 -9.50
N PRO A 62 -6.08 -4.39 -9.29
CA PRO A 62 -5.29 -3.62 -10.26
C PRO A 62 -3.82 -4.06 -10.26
N GLY A 63 -3.12 -3.65 -11.32
CA GLY A 63 -1.66 -3.51 -11.31
C GLY A 63 -1.17 -2.48 -10.29
N ALA A 64 0.01 -1.92 -10.53
CA ALA A 64 0.54 -0.80 -9.76
C ALA A 64 0.35 0.51 -10.53
N PRO A 65 -0.57 1.40 -10.12
CA PRO A 65 -0.61 2.77 -10.64
C PRO A 65 0.75 3.47 -10.45
N PHE A 66 1.29 4.04 -11.51
CA PHE A 66 2.53 4.81 -11.48
C PHE A 66 2.50 5.88 -12.55
N LYS A 67 2.54 7.15 -12.13
CA LYS A 67 2.53 8.32 -13.03
C LYS A 67 1.38 8.30 -14.04
N GLY A 68 0.20 7.87 -13.59
CA GLY A 68 -1.02 7.78 -14.40
C GLY A 68 -1.14 6.52 -15.28
N VAL A 69 -0.14 5.63 -15.25
CA VAL A 69 -0.14 4.36 -16.01
C VAL A 69 -0.27 3.18 -15.04
N GLU A 70 -1.06 2.17 -15.41
CA GLU A 70 -1.13 0.92 -14.65
C GLU A 70 -0.03 -0.04 -15.09
N VAL A 71 0.96 -0.27 -14.21
CA VAL A 71 2.03 -1.25 -14.43
C VAL A 71 1.51 -2.65 -14.09
N PRO A 72 1.58 -3.65 -14.99
CA PRO A 72 1.07 -5.00 -14.72
C PRO A 72 1.76 -5.67 -13.52
N ARG A 73 0.94 -6.28 -12.65
CA ARG A 73 1.37 -7.03 -11.46
C ARG A 73 0.65 -8.39 -11.39
N PRO A 74 1.02 -9.37 -12.23
CA PRO A 74 0.32 -10.65 -12.32
C PRO A 74 0.32 -11.46 -11.01
N GLU A 75 1.29 -11.20 -10.12
CA GLU A 75 1.42 -11.79 -8.79
C GLU A 75 0.36 -11.31 -7.79
N ARG A 76 -0.29 -10.16 -8.02
CA ARG A 76 -1.28 -9.57 -7.09
C ARG A 76 -2.65 -10.24 -7.11
N ARG A 77 -2.82 -11.37 -7.83
CA ARG A 77 -4.10 -12.08 -8.00
C ARG A 77 -4.54 -12.95 -6.81
N GLU A 78 -3.83 -12.87 -5.70
CA GLU A 78 -4.17 -13.57 -4.46
C GLU A 78 -4.99 -12.73 -3.48
N PHE A 79 -5.07 -11.42 -3.69
CA PHE A 79 -5.62 -10.48 -2.71
C PHE A 79 -6.82 -9.71 -3.25
N ALA A 80 -7.69 -9.29 -2.35
CA ALA A 80 -8.71 -8.27 -2.59
C ALA A 80 -8.43 -7.08 -1.67
N GLY A 81 -9.02 -5.91 -1.96
CA GLY A 81 -8.87 -4.75 -1.09
C GLY A 81 -8.90 -3.42 -1.81
N MET A 82 -8.09 -2.49 -1.31
CA MET A 82 -8.07 -1.07 -1.66
C MET A 82 -6.66 -0.61 -2.01
N ILE A 83 -6.51 0.18 -3.07
CA ILE A 83 -5.25 0.84 -3.46
C ILE A 83 -5.45 2.34 -3.45
N PHE A 84 -4.64 3.05 -2.67
CA PHE A 84 -4.59 4.51 -2.64
C PHE A 84 -3.70 5.02 -3.78
N VAL A 85 -4.10 6.12 -4.42
CA VAL A 85 -3.36 6.72 -5.52
C VAL A 85 -3.22 8.23 -5.27
N ASN A 86 -2.01 8.75 -5.40
CA ASN A 86 -1.67 10.16 -5.21
C ASN A 86 -1.97 11.02 -6.46
N ASP A 87 -1.67 12.32 -6.39
CA ASP A 87 -2.08 13.31 -7.40
C ASP A 87 -1.36 13.12 -8.76
N GLU A 88 -0.21 12.44 -8.77
CA GLU A 88 0.47 12.08 -10.02
C GLU A 88 -0.02 10.75 -10.61
N GLY A 89 -1.01 10.11 -10.00
CA GLY A 89 -1.49 8.80 -10.44
C GLY A 89 -0.55 7.65 -10.07
N THR A 90 0.20 7.79 -8.98
CA THR A 90 1.08 6.75 -8.42
C THR A 90 0.46 6.15 -7.15
N GLU A 91 0.53 4.82 -7.02
CA GLU A 91 0.18 4.09 -5.81
C GLU A 91 0.90 4.67 -4.60
N ASN A 92 0.17 4.94 -3.52
CA ASN A 92 0.74 5.48 -2.28
C ASN A 92 0.29 4.69 -1.03
N GLY A 93 0.14 3.39 -1.21
CA GLY A 93 -0.27 2.44 -0.19
C GLY A 93 -1.62 1.79 -0.50
N GLY A 94 -2.11 1.01 0.45
CA GLY A 94 -3.38 0.31 0.29
C GLY A 94 -3.72 -0.57 1.47
N LEU A 95 -4.91 -1.15 1.41
CA LEU A 95 -5.36 -2.23 2.29
C LEU A 95 -5.54 -3.47 1.45
N ILE A 96 -4.77 -4.52 1.67
CA ILE A 96 -4.97 -5.81 1.02
C ILE A 96 -5.25 -6.89 2.06
N GLN A 97 -6.09 -7.84 1.68
CA GLN A 97 -6.41 -8.98 2.52
C GLN A 97 -6.62 -10.25 1.70
N LYS A 98 -6.37 -11.38 2.34
CA LYS A 98 -6.74 -12.71 1.87
C LYS A 98 -7.06 -13.63 3.04
N GLY A 99 -7.81 -14.69 2.76
CA GLY A 99 -8.11 -15.74 3.71
C GLY A 99 -8.60 -16.99 2.98
N SER A 100 -7.97 -18.12 3.22
CA SER A 100 -8.40 -19.44 2.75
C SER A 100 -7.87 -20.54 3.66
N ILE A 101 -8.39 -21.75 3.48
CA ILE A 101 -7.75 -22.96 4.00
C ILE A 101 -6.81 -23.48 2.92
N ALA A 102 -5.53 -23.68 3.28
CA ALA A 102 -4.53 -24.23 2.39
C ALA A 102 -4.74 -25.75 2.19
N ALA A 103 -4.04 -26.32 1.21
CA ALA A 103 -4.13 -27.75 0.90
C ALA A 103 -3.73 -28.66 2.09
N ASP A 104 -2.95 -28.15 3.05
CA ASP A 104 -2.56 -28.85 4.28
C ASP A 104 -3.60 -28.72 5.41
N GLY A 105 -4.77 -28.14 5.13
CA GLY A 105 -5.86 -27.95 6.09
C GLY A 105 -5.66 -26.77 7.05
N LYS A 106 -4.57 -26.01 6.91
CA LYS A 106 -4.26 -24.88 7.82
C LYS A 106 -4.73 -23.54 7.25
N PRO A 107 -4.98 -22.54 8.11
CA PRO A 107 -5.24 -21.18 7.65
C PRO A 107 -4.10 -20.62 6.80
N ASN A 108 -4.47 -19.96 5.70
CA ASN A 108 -3.65 -19.08 4.88
C ASN A 108 -4.36 -17.73 4.80
N ALA A 109 -4.05 -16.85 5.73
CA ALA A 109 -4.72 -15.57 5.87
C ALA A 109 -3.68 -14.46 5.99
N GLY A 110 -4.05 -13.25 5.60
CA GLY A 110 -3.18 -12.11 5.76
C GLY A 110 -3.91 -10.81 5.51
N LEU A 111 -3.42 -9.77 6.17
CA LEU A 111 -3.86 -8.40 6.03
C LEU A 111 -2.63 -7.51 5.99
N SER A 112 -2.62 -6.55 5.08
CA SER A 112 -1.62 -5.50 5.03
C SER A 112 -2.31 -4.17 4.77
N LEU A 113 -2.22 -3.25 5.73
CA LEU A 113 -2.54 -1.84 5.52
C LEU A 113 -1.24 -1.06 5.47
N THR A 114 -1.02 -0.35 4.39
CA THR A 114 0.26 0.30 4.13
C THR A 114 0.09 1.74 3.71
N PHE A 115 1.06 2.55 4.08
CA PHE A 115 1.24 3.91 3.62
C PHE A 115 2.65 4.02 3.06
N ASP A 116 2.72 4.36 1.78
CA ASP A 116 3.98 4.38 1.05
C ASP A 116 4.58 5.79 1.11
N ARG A 117 5.92 5.87 1.05
CA ARG A 117 6.58 7.15 0.77
C ARG A 117 6.35 7.54 -0.69
N PHE A 118 6.40 8.83 -0.99
CA PHE A 118 6.27 9.33 -2.35
C PHE A 118 7.18 8.56 -3.34
N ARG A 119 6.57 7.92 -4.36
CA ARG A 119 7.21 7.05 -5.37
C ARG A 119 8.06 5.89 -4.82
N GLN A 120 7.82 5.51 -3.58
CA GLN A 120 8.54 4.49 -2.85
C GLN A 120 7.59 3.52 -2.21
N ASP A 121 8.14 2.58 -1.45
CA ASP A 121 7.38 1.55 -0.76
C ASP A 121 7.00 2.01 0.66
N GLN A 122 6.51 1.06 1.44
CA GLN A 122 5.86 1.30 2.71
C GLN A 122 6.75 1.94 3.79
N VAL A 123 6.37 3.14 4.25
CA VAL A 123 6.95 3.77 5.46
C VAL A 123 6.18 3.46 6.74
N ILE A 124 4.89 3.16 6.63
CA ILE A 124 4.06 2.70 7.75
C ILE A 124 3.28 1.46 7.30
N GLN A 125 3.27 0.42 8.13
CA GLN A 125 2.57 -0.83 7.84
C GLN A 125 1.88 -1.41 9.07
N LEU A 126 0.61 -1.80 8.95
CA LEU A 126 -0.02 -2.79 9.81
C LEU A 126 -0.09 -4.10 9.05
N LEU A 127 0.55 -5.13 9.58
CA LEU A 127 0.61 -6.45 8.97
C LEU A 127 0.05 -7.50 9.90
N HIS A 128 -0.68 -8.44 9.32
CA HIS A 128 -1.02 -9.71 9.91
C HIS A 128 -0.79 -10.82 8.87
N SER A 129 -0.26 -11.95 9.30
CA SER A 129 -0.04 -13.11 8.44
C SER A 129 -0.26 -14.38 9.24
N GLU A 130 -0.99 -15.33 8.65
CA GLU A 130 -1.12 -16.71 9.11
C GLU A 130 -0.73 -17.67 7.98
N GLN A 131 0.25 -18.53 8.23
CA GLN A 131 0.66 -19.55 7.27
C GLN A 131 1.34 -20.72 7.97
N GLY A 132 1.04 -21.94 7.55
CA GLY A 132 1.73 -23.15 8.03
C GLY A 132 1.55 -23.42 9.53
N GLY A 133 0.49 -22.89 10.15
CA GLY A 133 0.22 -23.00 11.59
C GLY A 133 0.94 -21.95 12.46
N ARG A 134 1.54 -20.94 11.83
CA ARG A 134 2.18 -19.81 12.49
C ARG A 134 1.43 -18.53 12.15
N HIS A 135 1.42 -17.59 13.08
CA HIS A 135 0.89 -16.27 12.83
C HIS A 135 1.79 -15.18 13.43
N THR A 136 1.76 -14.02 12.81
CA THR A 136 2.43 -12.80 13.31
C THR A 136 1.54 -11.59 13.04
N SER A 137 1.56 -10.63 13.95
CA SER A 137 0.91 -9.33 13.78
C SER A 137 1.89 -8.23 14.15
N SER A 138 2.03 -7.19 13.33
CA SER A 138 2.96 -6.09 13.63
C SER A 138 2.55 -4.76 13.03
N LEU A 139 2.85 -3.68 13.76
CA LEU A 139 3.06 -2.34 13.24
C LEU A 139 4.54 -2.18 12.90
N ALA A 140 4.85 -1.64 11.72
CA ALA A 140 6.22 -1.31 11.30
C ALA A 140 6.31 0.13 10.81
N ILE A 141 7.41 0.79 11.16
CA ILE A 141 7.83 2.08 10.60
C ILE A 141 9.18 1.88 9.93
N ASN A 142 9.30 2.30 8.67
CA ASN A 142 10.52 2.18 7.87
C ASN A 142 10.99 3.55 7.38
N ASP A 143 12.30 3.72 7.33
CA ASP A 143 12.92 4.76 6.52
C ASP A 143 13.05 4.22 5.09
N GLU A 144 12.51 4.95 4.13
CA GLU A 144 12.62 4.64 2.70
C GLU A 144 13.55 5.61 1.99
N VAL A 145 13.99 5.25 0.78
CA VAL A 145 14.83 6.11 -0.07
C VAL A 145 14.03 7.35 -0.51
N ASP A 146 14.70 8.43 -0.93
CA ASP A 146 14.00 9.54 -1.60
C ASP A 146 13.55 9.12 -3.00
N GLY A 147 12.23 9.06 -3.20
CA GLY A 147 11.59 8.71 -4.47
C GLY A 147 11.89 9.62 -5.65
N LEU A 148 12.44 10.83 -5.40
CA LEU A 148 12.93 11.71 -6.47
C LEU A 148 14.33 11.32 -6.96
N GLN A 149 15.15 10.72 -6.10
CA GLN A 149 16.51 10.29 -6.45
C GLN A 149 16.50 8.90 -7.08
N GLN A 150 15.68 8.01 -6.55
CA GLN A 150 15.49 6.66 -7.03
C GLN A 150 14.05 6.29 -6.71
N ASP A 151 13.25 5.88 -7.69
CA ASP A 151 11.89 5.38 -7.43
C ASP A 151 11.87 3.86 -7.22
N VAL A 152 10.71 3.34 -6.76
CA VAL A 152 10.53 1.92 -6.46
C VAL A 152 10.81 1.00 -7.66
N PHE A 153 10.53 1.44 -8.89
CA PHE A 153 10.74 0.63 -10.09
C PHE A 153 12.22 0.60 -10.49
N VAL A 154 12.90 1.75 -10.45
CA VAL A 154 14.36 1.81 -10.68
C VAL A 154 15.10 0.98 -9.63
N ARG A 155 14.71 1.08 -8.36
CA ARG A 155 15.26 0.25 -7.28
C ARG A 155 14.97 -1.23 -7.53
N GLY A 156 13.75 -1.57 -7.94
CA GLY A 156 13.33 -2.94 -8.25
C GLY A 156 14.15 -3.59 -9.37
N GLU A 157 14.33 -2.91 -10.50
CA GLU A 157 15.17 -3.45 -11.60
C GLU A 157 16.63 -3.62 -11.18
N ARG A 158 17.19 -2.68 -10.40
CA ARG A 158 18.54 -2.84 -9.85
C ARG A 158 18.66 -4.07 -8.96
N LEU A 159 17.70 -4.28 -8.05
CA LEU A 159 17.68 -5.45 -7.17
C LEU A 159 17.53 -6.76 -7.95
N LYS A 160 16.76 -6.75 -9.04
CA LYS A 160 16.60 -7.90 -9.94
C LYS A 160 17.91 -8.24 -10.66
N GLU A 161 18.65 -7.26 -11.16
CA GLU A 161 19.98 -7.50 -11.77
C GLU A 161 20.99 -8.00 -10.74
N ILE A 162 21.02 -7.42 -9.54
CA ILE A 162 21.84 -7.91 -8.42
C ILE A 162 21.49 -9.35 -8.05
N GLY A 163 20.21 -9.72 -8.14
CA GLY A 163 19.71 -11.06 -7.88
C GLY A 163 20.32 -12.14 -8.78
N LYS A 164 20.78 -11.79 -9.99
CA LYS A 164 21.40 -12.68 -10.97
C LYS A 164 22.90 -12.91 -10.74
N LEU A 165 23.53 -12.11 -9.88
CA LEU A 165 24.95 -12.22 -9.58
C LEU A 165 25.24 -13.46 -8.71
N GLU A 166 26.48 -13.96 -8.81
CA GLU A 166 27.01 -14.98 -7.91
C GLU A 166 26.91 -14.55 -6.43
N PRO A 167 26.79 -15.48 -5.47
CA PRO A 167 26.46 -15.17 -4.08
C PRO A 167 27.35 -14.11 -3.41
N GLU A 168 28.65 -14.14 -3.67
CA GLU A 168 29.61 -13.18 -3.10
C GLU A 168 29.45 -11.78 -3.70
N ALA A 169 29.39 -11.67 -5.03
CA ALA A 169 29.17 -10.41 -5.73
C ALA A 169 27.81 -9.80 -5.37
N ARG A 170 26.76 -10.63 -5.27
CA ARG A 170 25.44 -10.23 -4.80
C ARG A 170 25.48 -9.65 -3.38
N ARG A 171 26.20 -10.31 -2.47
CA ARG A 171 26.37 -9.84 -1.08
C ARG A 171 27.11 -8.51 -1.04
N ALA A 172 28.16 -8.34 -1.83
CA ALA A 172 28.92 -7.10 -1.94
C ALA A 172 28.05 -5.95 -2.46
N ALA A 173 27.33 -6.16 -3.56
CA ALA A 173 26.43 -5.15 -4.14
C ALA A 173 25.30 -4.75 -3.18
N MET A 174 24.69 -5.70 -2.47
CA MET A 174 23.67 -5.41 -1.46
C MET A 174 24.24 -4.64 -0.26
N LYS A 175 25.48 -4.91 0.14
CA LYS A 175 26.18 -4.17 1.19
C LYS A 175 26.42 -2.72 0.76
N GLU A 176 26.92 -2.52 -0.46
CA GLU A 176 27.15 -1.20 -1.03
C GLU A 176 25.87 -0.37 -1.07
N MET A 177 24.77 -0.93 -1.59
CA MET A 177 23.47 -0.25 -1.60
C MET A 177 22.99 0.14 -0.20
N ARG A 178 23.19 -0.74 0.80
CA ARG A 178 22.82 -0.44 2.19
C ARG A 178 23.65 0.72 2.75
N GLU A 179 24.97 0.69 2.54
CA GLU A 179 25.88 1.73 3.02
C GLU A 179 25.65 3.07 2.33
N ALA A 180 25.21 3.04 1.07
CA ALA A 180 24.80 4.22 0.32
C ALA A 180 23.37 4.71 0.66
N GLY A 181 22.64 4.06 1.57
CA GLY A 181 21.28 4.45 1.94
C GLY A 181 20.24 4.22 0.83
N GLN A 182 20.49 3.29 -0.07
CA GLN A 182 19.64 2.97 -1.24
C GLN A 182 18.68 1.81 -0.98
N LEU A 183 18.54 1.39 0.28
CA LEU A 183 17.63 0.33 0.71
C LEU A 183 16.77 0.83 1.86
N SER A 184 15.56 0.28 1.94
CA SER A 184 14.65 0.49 3.07
C SER A 184 15.30 -0.01 4.37
N ALA A 185 15.08 0.71 5.46
CA ALA A 185 15.53 0.34 6.79
C ALA A 185 14.37 0.38 7.78
N ASN A 186 14.02 -0.76 8.38
CA ASN A 186 13.02 -0.77 9.45
C ASN A 186 13.58 -0.06 10.69
N ARG A 187 12.84 0.94 11.18
CA ARG A 187 13.22 1.76 12.35
C ARG A 187 12.50 1.34 13.61
N VAL A 188 11.22 0.98 13.46
CA VAL A 188 10.38 0.53 14.57
C VAL A 188 9.60 -0.69 14.11
N ARG A 189 9.52 -1.69 14.99
CA ARG A 189 8.58 -2.80 14.86
C ARG A 189 7.94 -3.09 16.20
N LEU A 190 6.63 -3.04 16.27
CA LEU A 190 5.83 -3.42 17.43
C LEU A 190 4.92 -4.58 17.03
N GLY A 191 5.00 -5.72 17.71
CA GLY A 191 4.15 -6.85 17.35
C GLY A 191 4.49 -8.15 18.05
N THR A 192 3.97 -9.24 17.51
CA THR A 192 4.32 -10.59 17.93
C THR A 192 5.46 -11.15 17.11
N THR A 193 6.38 -11.83 17.77
CA THR A 193 7.47 -12.56 17.14
C THR A 193 7.02 -13.98 16.77
N HIS A 194 7.84 -14.67 15.97
CA HIS A 194 7.59 -16.07 15.62
C HIS A 194 7.60 -17.01 16.85
N ASP A 195 8.40 -16.69 17.87
CA ASP A 195 8.46 -17.40 19.16
C ASP A 195 7.36 -16.96 20.14
N LYS A 196 6.32 -16.26 19.65
CA LYS A 196 5.16 -15.81 20.42
C LYS A 196 5.48 -14.80 21.54
N ALA A 197 6.62 -14.13 21.47
CA ALA A 197 6.90 -12.99 22.32
C ALA A 197 6.15 -11.76 21.82
N SER A 198 5.77 -10.87 22.74
CA SER A 198 5.39 -9.50 22.41
C SER A 198 6.66 -8.65 22.40
N ALA A 199 6.89 -7.88 21.34
CA ALA A 199 8.14 -7.15 21.17
C ALA A 199 7.95 -5.76 20.55
N LEU A 200 8.71 -4.80 21.08
CA LEU A 200 9.06 -3.55 20.44
C LEU A 200 10.56 -3.58 20.10
N THR A 201 10.89 -3.45 18.82
CA THR A 201 12.25 -3.33 18.30
C THR A 201 12.49 -1.92 17.80
N LEU A 202 13.60 -1.31 18.23
CA LEU A 202 14.09 -0.03 17.75
C LEU A 202 15.45 -0.23 17.08
N SER A 203 15.58 0.30 15.86
CA SER A 203 16.76 0.13 15.01
C SER A 203 17.44 1.46 14.68
N ASP A 204 18.74 1.39 14.39
CA ASP A 204 19.52 2.52 13.89
C ASP A 204 19.17 2.88 12.43
N ALA A 205 19.86 3.90 11.88
CA ALA A 205 19.64 4.40 10.53
C ALA A 205 19.96 3.37 9.43
N GLN A 206 20.71 2.33 9.73
CA GLN A 206 21.01 1.23 8.82
C GLN A 206 20.06 0.04 9.01
N GLY A 207 19.04 0.20 9.86
CA GLY A 207 18.04 -0.83 10.17
C GLY A 207 18.57 -1.93 11.11
N LYS A 208 19.69 -1.71 11.80
CA LYS A 208 20.22 -2.67 12.77
C LYS A 208 19.52 -2.47 14.12
N PRO A 209 18.92 -3.53 14.71
CA PRO A 209 18.32 -3.42 16.04
C PRO A 209 19.32 -2.95 17.10
N ARG A 210 18.92 -1.97 17.91
CA ARG A 210 19.69 -1.40 19.02
C ARG A 210 19.01 -1.59 20.36
N MET A 211 17.68 -1.66 20.37
CA MET A 211 16.91 -1.91 21.59
C MET A 211 15.75 -2.86 21.32
N LEU A 212 15.49 -3.73 22.29
CA LEU A 212 14.37 -4.66 22.30
C LEU A 212 13.67 -4.53 23.65
N LEU A 213 12.39 -4.18 23.65
CA LEU A 213 11.49 -4.31 24.81
C LEU A 213 10.60 -5.51 24.55
N MET A 214 10.64 -6.52 25.41
CA MET A 214 10.03 -7.81 25.13
C MET A 214 9.33 -8.41 26.34
N VAL A 215 8.26 -9.16 26.07
CA VAL A 215 7.66 -10.12 26.98
C VAL A 215 7.67 -11.46 26.25
N SER A 216 8.39 -12.44 26.78
CA SER A 216 8.47 -13.79 26.19
C SER A 216 7.13 -14.53 26.24
N ALA A 217 7.04 -15.67 25.55
CA ALA A 217 5.82 -16.48 25.53
C ALA A 217 5.41 -17.01 26.91
N ASP A 218 6.36 -17.19 27.84
CA ASP A 218 6.14 -17.55 29.24
C ASP A 218 5.91 -16.34 30.17
N GLY A 219 5.84 -15.13 29.61
CA GLY A 219 5.48 -13.91 30.33
C GLY A 219 6.65 -13.16 30.97
N GLN A 220 7.90 -13.50 30.68
CA GLN A 220 9.06 -12.84 31.27
C GLN A 220 9.37 -11.51 30.57
N PRO A 221 9.33 -10.38 31.28
CA PRO A 221 9.65 -9.08 30.69
C PRO A 221 11.17 -8.85 30.64
N SER A 222 11.64 -8.21 29.58
CA SER A 222 13.04 -7.78 29.44
C SER A 222 13.21 -6.54 28.56
N ILE A 223 14.25 -5.75 28.85
CA ILE A 223 14.79 -4.71 27.97
C ILE A 223 16.22 -5.11 27.61
N ARG A 224 16.52 -5.25 26.32
CA ARG A 224 17.85 -5.60 25.82
C ARG A 224 18.40 -4.47 24.97
N MET A 225 19.62 -4.05 25.26
CA MET A 225 20.40 -3.09 24.48
C MET A 225 21.49 -3.83 23.72
N LEU A 226 21.61 -3.56 22.42
CA LEU A 226 22.53 -4.27 21.52
C LEU A 226 23.68 -3.37 21.09
N ASP A 227 24.89 -3.91 21.08
CA ASP A 227 26.10 -3.25 20.57
C ASP A 227 26.10 -3.15 19.05
N GLU A 228 27.13 -2.50 18.49
CA GLU A 228 27.31 -2.31 17.03
C GLU A 228 27.26 -3.60 16.20
N LYS A 229 27.65 -4.73 16.80
CA LYS A 229 27.68 -6.07 16.19
C LYS A 229 26.36 -6.82 16.35
N GLY A 230 25.39 -6.25 17.06
CA GLY A 230 24.09 -6.87 17.35
C GLY A 230 24.14 -7.85 18.52
N GLN A 231 25.19 -7.81 19.35
CA GLN A 231 25.30 -8.60 20.57
C GLN A 231 24.65 -7.86 21.73
N VAL A 232 24.05 -8.59 22.67
CA VAL A 232 23.44 -7.96 23.85
C VAL A 232 24.53 -7.39 24.74
N ALA A 233 24.60 -6.07 24.84
CA ALA A 233 25.53 -5.36 25.70
C ALA A 233 24.99 -5.20 27.13
N LYS A 234 23.66 -5.08 27.26
CA LYS A 234 22.99 -4.95 28.56
C LYS A 234 21.58 -5.51 28.50
N THR A 235 21.19 -6.17 29.58
CA THR A 235 19.81 -6.64 29.83
C THR A 235 19.30 -6.00 31.12
N ILE A 236 18.03 -5.64 31.13
CA ILE A 236 17.25 -5.33 32.33
C ILE A 236 16.09 -6.33 32.33
N ASP A 237 16.03 -7.17 33.34
CA ASP A 237 14.97 -8.16 33.55
C ASP A 237 14.68 -8.30 35.05
N LEU A 238 13.72 -9.16 35.42
CA LEU A 238 13.34 -9.36 36.82
C LEU A 238 14.42 -10.05 37.68
N LYS A 239 15.47 -10.59 37.09
CA LYS A 239 16.58 -11.26 37.80
C LYS A 239 17.80 -10.34 37.95
N SER A 240 17.82 -9.25 37.20
CA SER A 240 18.87 -8.22 37.23
C SER A 240 18.61 -7.29 38.42
N ASN A 241 19.19 -7.61 39.58
CA ASN A 241 19.28 -6.69 40.72
C ASN A 241 20.26 -5.55 40.44
#